data_AF-A0A6A9SP15-F1
#
_entry.id   AF-A0A6A9SP15-F1
#
_cell.length_a   1.000
_cell.length_b   1.000
_cell.length_c   1.000
_cell.angle_alpha   90.00
_cell.angle_beta   90.00
_cell.angle_gamma   90.00
#
_symmetry.space_group_name_H-M   'P 1'
#
loop_
_entity.id
_entity.type
_entity.pdbx_description
1 polymer ?
#
loop_
_entity_poly.entity_id
_entity_poly.type
_entity_poly.pdbx_seq_one_letter_code
_entity_poly.pdbx_strand_id
1 'polypeptide(L)'
;MATPHYESEYGDSYWESVAAEFGNEFVMLLKQAAAIPPSLQQQVLTAAQQAKTQRKQLLARLKQEAAALETANAELQTVAEELTALRTRPLYDCTPAELCHLCEDIDDLHAQCEDVAVRRQSGDLTVQPLGASLDGNRQLTGYFYEELPTTHPVLYAVATISQELTSMQDTITTIRDQ
;
A
#
# COMPACT_ATOMS: atom_id res chain seq x y z
N MET A 1 16.74 33.04 -17.89
CA MET A 1 17.43 31.74 -17.91
C MET A 1 16.83 30.91 -19.01
N ALA A 2 17.62 30.51 -20.00
CA ALA A 2 17.19 29.52 -20.98
C ALA A 2 17.76 28.17 -20.52
N THR A 3 16.89 27.20 -20.26
CA THR A 3 17.22 25.81 -19.96
C THR A 3 16.71 24.96 -21.12
N PRO A 4 17.42 24.94 -22.27
CA PRO A 4 16.90 24.47 -23.55
C PRO A 4 16.53 22.99 -23.57
N HIS A 5 17.03 22.23 -22.60
CA HIS A 5 16.83 20.79 -22.47
C HIS A 5 15.78 20.42 -21.41
N TYR A 6 15.23 21.40 -20.70
CA TYR A 6 14.34 21.13 -19.56
C TYR A 6 13.07 20.39 -19.99
N GLU A 7 12.39 20.87 -21.03
CA GLU A 7 11.19 20.21 -21.57
C GLU A 7 11.48 18.80 -22.11
N SER A 8 12.66 18.60 -22.71
CA SER A 8 13.05 17.29 -23.24
C SER A 8 13.35 16.28 -22.14
N GLU A 9 13.83 16.71 -20.97
CA GLU A 9 14.18 15.81 -19.86
C GLU A 9 13.03 15.59 -18.88
N TYR A 10 12.20 16.61 -18.66
CA TYR A 10 11.17 16.60 -17.62
C TYR A 10 9.74 16.54 -18.16
N GLY A 11 9.53 16.71 -19.47
CA GLY A 11 8.21 16.65 -20.10
C GLY A 11 7.37 17.92 -19.96
N ASP A 12 7.81 18.86 -19.10
CA ASP A 12 7.11 20.10 -18.76
C ASP A 12 8.02 21.30 -18.97
N SER A 13 7.47 22.51 -19.18
CA SER A 13 8.29 23.72 -19.26
C SER A 13 8.84 24.13 -17.89
N TYR A 14 10.02 24.76 -17.88
CA TYR A 14 10.64 25.27 -16.65
C TYR A 14 9.68 26.15 -15.83
N TRP A 15 8.86 26.96 -16.51
CA TRP A 15 7.91 27.84 -15.82
C TRP A 15 6.69 27.11 -15.28
N GLU A 16 6.25 26.02 -15.91
CA GLU A 16 5.19 25.17 -15.38
C GLU A 16 5.65 24.43 -14.13
N SER A 17 6.85 23.86 -14.12
CA SER A 17 7.38 23.19 -12.93
C SER A 17 7.61 24.17 -11.77
N VAL A 18 8.11 25.38 -12.05
CA VAL A 18 8.24 26.42 -11.01
C VAL A 18 6.86 26.91 -10.52
N ALA A 19 5.86 27.01 -11.40
CA ALA A 19 4.50 27.36 -11.00
C ALA A 19 3.86 26.27 -10.14
N ALA A 20 4.08 25.00 -10.47
CA ALA A 20 3.58 23.86 -9.72
C ALA A 20 4.19 23.80 -8.31
N GLU A 21 5.49 24.06 -8.18
CA GLU A 21 6.21 23.95 -6.91
C GLU A 21 6.08 25.19 -6.02
N PHE A 22 5.99 26.40 -6.59
CA PHE A 22 6.06 27.67 -5.84
C PHE A 22 4.85 28.59 -6.05
N GLY A 23 3.92 28.22 -6.92
CA GLY A 23 2.75 29.01 -7.27
C GLY A 23 2.97 30.05 -8.37
N ASN A 24 1.88 30.46 -9.01
CA ASN A 24 1.91 31.43 -10.11
C ASN A 24 2.42 32.83 -9.70
N GLU A 25 2.19 33.25 -8.46
CA GLU A 25 2.70 34.52 -7.95
C GLU A 25 4.22 34.55 -7.90
N PHE A 26 4.85 33.44 -7.53
CA PHE A 26 6.30 33.29 -7.50
C PHE A 26 6.90 33.38 -8.90
N VAL A 27 6.27 32.73 -9.89
CA VAL A 27 6.68 32.81 -11.30
C VAL A 27 6.64 34.26 -11.81
N MET A 28 5.59 35.02 -11.48
CA MET A 28 5.48 36.43 -11.89
C MET A 28 6.58 37.29 -11.28
N LEU A 29 6.82 37.15 -9.97
CA LEU A 29 7.90 37.85 -9.27
C LEU A 29 9.28 37.51 -9.88
N LEU A 30 9.54 36.24 -10.16
CA LEU A 30 10.81 35.78 -10.74
C LEU A 30 11.00 36.30 -12.18
N LYS A 31 9.94 36.40 -12.99
CA LYS A 31 9.99 36.94 -14.36
C LYS A 31 10.27 38.45 -14.41
N GLN A 32 9.87 39.22 -13.39
CA GLN A 32 9.99 40.69 -13.35
C GLN A 32 11.25 41.17 -12.62
N ALA A 33 11.90 40.31 -11.84
CA ALA A 33 13.05 40.68 -11.02
C ALA A 33 14.33 40.88 -11.85
N ALA A 34 14.90 42.10 -11.81
CA ALA A 34 16.24 42.38 -12.37
C ALA A 34 17.39 41.80 -11.49
N ALA A 35 17.11 41.58 -10.20
CA ALA A 35 17.95 40.88 -9.24
C ALA A 35 17.03 40.17 -8.23
N ILE A 36 17.46 39.02 -7.67
CA ILE A 36 16.68 38.23 -6.71
C ILE A 36 16.52 39.03 -5.41
N PRO A 37 15.30 39.45 -5.02
CA PRO A 37 15.11 40.15 -3.77
C PRO A 37 15.28 39.19 -2.58
N PRO A 38 15.76 39.64 -1.41
CA PRO A 38 15.93 38.79 -0.23
C PRO A 38 14.67 38.03 0.20
N SER A 39 13.49 38.62 0.00
CA SER A 39 12.20 37.97 0.25
C SER A 39 11.98 36.73 -0.62
N LEU A 40 12.38 36.79 -1.89
CA LEU A 40 12.29 35.67 -2.83
C LEU A 40 13.27 34.55 -2.45
N GLN A 41 14.48 34.92 -2.03
CA GLN A 41 15.45 33.95 -1.50
C GLN A 41 14.90 33.24 -0.25
N GLN A 42 14.30 33.99 0.67
CA GLN A 42 13.71 33.41 1.88
C GLN A 42 12.53 32.49 1.54
N GLN A 43 11.69 32.85 0.58
CA GLN A 43 10.58 32.02 0.12
C GLN A 43 11.06 30.69 -0.48
N VAL A 44 12.11 30.72 -1.31
CA VAL A 44 12.73 29.49 -1.85
C VAL A 44 13.31 28.62 -0.73
N LEU A 45 14.02 29.22 0.24
CA LEU A 45 14.58 28.49 1.37
C LEU A 45 13.49 27.84 2.23
N THR A 46 12.39 28.56 2.48
CA THR A 46 11.23 28.02 3.20
C THR A 46 10.60 26.86 2.44
N ALA A 47 10.33 27.04 1.15
CA ALA A 47 9.76 25.99 0.31
C ALA A 47 10.67 24.76 0.23
N ALA A 48 11.98 24.95 0.04
CA ALA A 48 12.96 23.86 0.03
C ALA A 48 12.99 23.09 1.37
N GLN A 49 12.90 23.79 2.50
CA GLN A 49 12.87 23.17 3.83
C GLN A 49 11.55 22.42 4.08
N GLN A 50 10.41 22.95 3.62
CA GLN A 50 9.12 22.28 3.66
C GLN A 50 9.14 21.01 2.80
N ALA A 51 9.60 21.12 1.57
CA ALA A 51 9.67 20.01 0.62
C ALA A 51 10.65 18.92 1.09
N LYS A 52 11.75 19.29 1.76
CA LYS A 52 12.64 18.34 2.45
C LYS A 52 11.94 17.61 3.59
N THR A 53 11.14 18.33 4.38
CA THR A 53 10.40 17.76 5.51
C THR A 53 9.32 16.79 5.03
N GLN A 54 8.54 17.17 4.02
CA GLN A 54 7.53 16.33 3.39
C GLN A 54 8.14 15.05 2.80
N ARG A 55 9.25 15.15 2.06
CA ARG A 55 9.94 13.96 1.51
C ARG A 55 10.45 13.01 2.60
N LYS A 56 10.95 13.54 3.73
CA LYS A 56 11.34 12.70 4.87
C LYS A 56 10.15 11.97 5.49
N GLN A 57 9.00 12.65 5.62
CA GLN A 57 7.77 12.05 6.12
C GLN A 57 7.25 10.96 5.17
N LEU A 58 7.26 11.23 3.85
CA LEU A 58 6.89 10.24 2.84
C LEU A 58 7.81 9.02 2.89
N LEU A 59 9.13 9.20 2.99
CA LEU A 59 10.08 8.09 3.10
C LEU A 59 9.84 7.24 4.35
N ALA A 60 9.60 7.88 5.51
CA ALA A 60 9.30 7.16 6.74
C ALA A 60 8.05 6.29 6.59
N ARG A 61 7.04 6.79 5.88
CA ARG A 61 5.79 6.08 5.61
C ARG A 61 5.94 4.94 4.61
N LEU A 62 6.71 5.14 3.54
CA LEU A 62 7.04 4.06 2.60
C LEU A 62 7.72 2.89 3.33
N LYS A 63 8.59 3.19 4.29
CA LYS A 63 9.23 2.16 5.12
C LYS A 63 8.23 1.46 6.05
N GLN A 64 7.30 2.22 6.65
CA GLN A 64 6.24 1.63 7.48
C GLN A 64 5.32 0.75 6.66
N GLU A 65 4.91 1.19 5.47
CA GLU A 65 4.07 0.41 4.55
C GLU A 65 4.78 -0.87 4.11
N ALA A 66 6.06 -0.77 3.72
CA ALA A 66 6.86 -1.93 3.35
C ALA A 66 6.93 -2.97 4.49
N ALA A 67 7.20 -2.52 5.73
CA ALA A 67 7.25 -3.42 6.89
C ALA A 67 5.87 -4.03 7.21
N ALA A 68 4.78 -3.28 7.03
CA ALA A 68 3.43 -3.77 7.19
C ALA A 68 3.07 -4.83 6.14
N LEU A 69 3.47 -4.62 4.88
CA LEU A 69 3.31 -5.59 3.80
C LEU A 69 4.14 -6.85 4.03
N GLU A 70 5.40 -6.72 4.48
CA GLU A 70 6.26 -7.87 4.81
C GLU A 70 5.64 -8.72 5.90
N THR A 71 5.13 -8.08 6.97
CA THR A 71 4.43 -8.77 8.07
C THR A 71 3.19 -9.51 7.56
N ALA A 72 2.29 -8.82 6.85
CA ALA A 72 1.08 -9.42 6.33
C ALA A 72 1.37 -10.56 5.33
N ASN A 73 2.39 -10.41 4.49
CA ASN A 73 2.79 -11.44 3.54
C ASN A 73 3.32 -12.69 4.25
N ALA A 74 4.16 -12.54 5.28
CA ALA A 74 4.69 -13.68 6.02
C ALA A 74 3.58 -14.48 6.72
N GLU A 75 2.61 -13.78 7.32
CA GLU A 75 1.46 -14.40 7.98
C GLU A 75 0.55 -15.13 6.96
N LEU A 76 0.17 -14.46 5.87
CA LEU A 76 -0.65 -15.08 4.82
C LEU A 76 0.06 -16.22 4.10
N GLN A 77 1.38 -16.15 3.95
CA GLN A 77 2.16 -17.23 3.38
C GLN A 77 2.12 -18.48 4.26
N THR A 78 2.15 -18.33 5.58
CA THR A 78 2.01 -19.45 6.52
C THR A 78 0.66 -20.15 6.32
N VAL A 79 -0.43 -19.38 6.25
CA VAL A 79 -1.77 -19.92 5.98
C VAL A 79 -1.84 -20.64 4.62
N ALA A 80 -1.25 -20.04 3.57
CA ALA A 80 -1.24 -20.64 2.24
C ALA A 80 -0.43 -21.95 2.17
N GLU A 81 0.66 -22.05 2.92
CA GLU A 81 1.48 -23.27 3.03
C GLU A 81 0.70 -24.38 3.75
N GLU A 82 0.01 -24.07 4.85
CA GLU A 82 -0.85 -25.03 5.56
C GLU A 82 -2.03 -25.50 4.70
N LEU A 83 -2.71 -24.58 4.01
CA LEU A 83 -3.76 -24.92 3.06
C LEU A 83 -3.24 -25.83 1.93
N THR A 84 -2.03 -25.58 1.43
CA THR A 84 -1.40 -26.43 0.42
C THR A 84 -1.15 -27.83 0.98
N ALA A 85 -0.64 -27.95 2.21
CA ALA A 85 -0.45 -29.24 2.86
C ALA A 85 -1.78 -30.00 3.00
N LEU A 86 -2.84 -29.33 3.45
CA LEU A 86 -4.19 -29.88 3.54
C LEU A 86 -4.69 -30.41 2.19
N ARG A 87 -4.53 -29.64 1.10
CA ARG A 87 -4.95 -30.04 -0.26
C ARG A 87 -4.22 -31.26 -0.79
N THR A 88 -2.99 -31.50 -0.36
CA THR A 88 -2.20 -32.67 -0.79
C THR A 88 -2.49 -33.93 0.02
N ARG A 89 -3.25 -33.83 1.11
CA ARG A 89 -3.56 -34.96 1.99
C ARG A 89 -4.61 -35.89 1.35
N PRO A 90 -4.46 -37.22 1.46
CA PRO A 90 -5.48 -38.16 0.99
C PRO A 90 -6.67 -38.21 1.97
N LEU A 91 -7.65 -37.32 1.77
CA LEU A 91 -8.78 -37.15 2.69
C LEU A 91 -9.69 -38.39 2.81
N TYR A 92 -9.79 -39.20 1.76
CA TYR A 92 -10.63 -40.41 1.75
C TYR A 92 -10.11 -41.53 2.66
N ASP A 93 -8.84 -41.49 3.03
CA ASP A 93 -8.23 -42.47 3.94
C ASP A 93 -8.33 -42.02 5.41
N CYS A 94 -8.81 -40.79 5.67
CA CYS A 94 -8.97 -40.24 7.01
C CYS A 94 -10.22 -40.82 7.70
N THR A 95 -10.09 -41.03 9.01
CA THR A 95 -11.21 -41.35 9.89
C THR A 95 -12.11 -40.12 10.11
N PRO A 96 -13.38 -40.31 10.51
CA PRO A 96 -14.28 -39.19 10.80
C PRO A 96 -13.75 -38.22 11.87
N ALA A 97 -13.03 -38.73 12.87
CA ALA A 97 -12.41 -37.90 13.90
C ALA A 97 -11.28 -37.03 13.34
N GLU A 98 -10.46 -37.58 12.45
CA GLU A 98 -9.42 -36.81 11.75
C GLU A 98 -10.04 -35.72 10.86
N LEU A 99 -11.14 -36.03 10.14
CA LEU A 99 -11.85 -35.03 9.34
C LEU A 99 -12.43 -33.90 10.20
N CYS A 100 -12.92 -34.19 11.42
CA CYS A 100 -13.34 -33.15 12.35
C CYS A 100 -12.18 -32.25 12.78
N HIS A 101 -11.03 -32.81 13.13
CA HIS A 101 -9.86 -32.02 13.48
C HIS A 101 -9.37 -31.16 12.31
N LEU A 102 -9.41 -31.67 11.08
CA LEU A 102 -9.06 -30.86 9.91
C LEU A 102 -10.03 -29.69 9.68
N CYS A 103 -11.31 -29.84 10.04
CA CYS A 103 -12.23 -28.70 10.03
C CYS A 103 -11.87 -27.66 11.10
N GLU A 104 -11.51 -28.09 12.31
CA GLU A 104 -11.02 -27.21 13.38
C GLU A 104 -9.76 -26.44 12.94
N ASP A 105 -8.81 -27.13 12.31
CA ASP A 105 -7.59 -26.52 11.75
C ASP A 105 -7.93 -25.45 10.70
N ILE A 106 -8.91 -25.71 9.81
CA ILE A 106 -9.34 -24.71 8.81
C ILE A 106 -10.03 -23.51 9.46
N ASP A 107 -10.82 -23.71 10.52
CA ASP A 107 -11.45 -22.61 11.27
C ASP A 107 -10.37 -21.71 11.92
N ASP A 108 -9.31 -22.31 12.46
CA ASP A 108 -8.15 -21.58 12.99
C ASP A 108 -7.42 -20.78 11.89
N LEU A 109 -7.23 -21.37 10.71
CA LEU A 109 -6.65 -20.67 9.55
C LEU A 109 -7.53 -19.49 9.09
N HIS A 110 -8.85 -19.66 9.09
CA HIS A 110 -9.78 -18.56 8.81
C HIS A 110 -9.64 -17.42 9.83
N ALA A 111 -9.51 -17.75 11.12
CA ALA A 111 -9.31 -16.75 12.17
C ALA A 111 -7.99 -15.99 11.98
N GLN A 112 -6.92 -16.65 11.52
CA GLN A 112 -5.65 -15.99 11.19
C GLN A 112 -5.82 -15.00 10.02
N CYS A 113 -6.49 -15.39 8.94
CA CYS A 113 -6.78 -14.50 7.81
C CYS A 113 -7.61 -13.28 8.26
N GLU A 114 -8.60 -13.48 9.12
CA GLU A 114 -9.45 -12.40 9.64
C GLU A 114 -8.65 -11.43 10.51
N ASP A 115 -7.75 -11.93 11.37
CA ASP A 115 -6.87 -11.06 12.18
C ASP A 115 -6.00 -10.15 11.30
N VAL A 116 -5.44 -10.67 10.20
CA VAL A 116 -4.69 -9.87 9.22
C VAL A 116 -5.58 -8.79 8.60
N ALA A 117 -6.81 -9.13 8.19
CA ALA A 117 -7.75 -8.17 7.63
C ALA A 117 -8.12 -7.08 8.64
N VAL A 118 -8.44 -7.47 9.88
CA VAL A 118 -8.79 -6.54 10.95
C VAL A 118 -7.64 -5.58 11.25
N ARG A 119 -6.40 -6.08 11.42
CA ARG A 119 -5.21 -5.22 11.65
C ARG A 119 -4.94 -4.28 10.47
N ARG A 120 -5.24 -4.71 9.24
CA ARG A 120 -5.13 -3.85 8.07
C ARG A 120 -6.19 -2.76 8.05
N GLN A 121 -7.43 -3.08 8.39
CA GLN A 121 -8.55 -2.14 8.39
C GLN A 121 -8.56 -1.19 9.60
N SER A 122 -8.13 -1.65 10.78
CA SER A 122 -8.02 -0.85 12.02
C SER A 122 -7.00 0.28 11.90
N GLY A 123 -6.06 0.13 10.96
CA GLY A 123 -4.98 1.07 10.73
C GLY A 123 -3.65 0.65 11.34
N ASP A 124 -3.58 -0.49 12.04
CA ASP A 124 -2.34 -1.01 12.62
C ASP A 124 -1.32 -1.38 11.54
N LEU A 125 -1.81 -1.84 10.39
CA LEU A 125 -1.02 -2.08 9.18
C LEU A 125 -1.27 -1.03 8.08
N THR A 126 -1.83 0.15 8.38
CA THR A 126 -2.08 1.19 7.35
C THR A 126 -1.32 2.48 7.66
N VAL A 127 -0.64 3.02 6.65
CA VAL A 127 -0.07 4.36 6.73
C VAL A 127 -1.17 5.41 6.83
N GLN A 128 -1.22 6.11 7.97
CA GLN A 128 -2.14 7.24 8.17
C GLN A 128 -1.93 8.34 7.11
N PRO A 129 -2.99 9.00 6.60
CA PRO A 129 -2.84 10.08 5.63
C PRO A 129 -1.99 11.24 6.19
N LEU A 130 -1.29 11.95 5.29
CA LEU A 130 -0.53 13.15 5.68
C LEU A 130 -1.60 14.18 5.98
N GLY A 131 -1.56 14.81 7.16
CA GLY A 131 -2.43 15.96 7.42
C GLY A 131 -2.32 16.92 6.24
N ALA A 132 -3.46 17.11 5.55
CA ALA A 132 -3.70 17.95 4.38
C ALA A 132 -2.45 18.63 3.76
N SER A 133 -1.77 17.97 2.81
CA SER A 133 -0.99 18.57 1.69
C SER A 133 -0.09 17.54 1.01
N LEU A 134 -0.68 16.47 0.51
CA LEU A 134 -0.33 16.01 -0.84
C LEU A 134 -1.52 16.45 -1.68
N ASP A 135 -1.27 17.02 -2.85
CA ASP A 135 -2.29 17.63 -3.71
C ASP A 135 -3.60 16.84 -3.71
N GLY A 136 -4.69 17.61 -3.57
CA GLY A 136 -6.03 17.14 -3.25
C GLY A 136 -6.38 15.79 -3.85
N ASN A 137 -6.83 14.90 -2.97
CA ASN A 137 -7.63 13.72 -3.29
C ASN A 137 -6.91 12.44 -3.76
N ARG A 138 -5.58 12.43 -4.00
CA ARG A 138 -4.90 11.14 -4.23
C ARG A 138 -4.64 10.46 -2.89
N GLN A 139 -5.50 9.51 -2.53
CA GLN A 139 -5.24 8.61 -1.40
C GLN A 139 -3.86 7.96 -1.61
N LEU A 140 -3.00 7.96 -0.58
CA LEU A 140 -1.64 7.40 -0.65
C LEU A 140 -1.61 5.97 -1.22
N THR A 141 -2.67 5.20 -0.98
CA THR A 141 -2.90 3.87 -1.57
C THR A 141 -2.92 3.88 -3.09
N GLY A 142 -3.56 4.87 -3.72
CA GLY A 142 -3.58 5.04 -5.16
C GLY A 142 -2.24 5.49 -5.74
N TYR A 143 -1.35 6.05 -4.94
CA TYR A 143 0.04 6.34 -5.34
C TYR A 143 0.94 5.10 -5.16
N PHE A 144 0.79 4.35 -4.06
CA PHE A 144 1.61 3.16 -3.78
C PHE A 144 1.29 1.99 -4.71
N TYR A 145 0.04 1.86 -5.12
CA TYR A 145 -0.48 0.68 -5.79
C TYR A 145 -1.05 0.98 -7.18
N GLU A 146 -0.64 2.08 -7.80
CA GLU A 146 -1.12 2.51 -9.12
C GLU A 146 -0.93 1.45 -10.20
N GLU A 147 0.16 0.68 -10.12
CA GLU A 147 0.48 -0.39 -11.07
C GLU A 147 -0.23 -1.73 -10.77
N LEU A 148 -0.91 -1.84 -9.62
CA LEU A 148 -1.61 -3.06 -9.23
C LEU A 148 -3.09 -3.01 -9.64
N PRO A 149 -3.72 -4.18 -9.87
CA PRO A 149 -5.15 -4.24 -10.19
C PRO A 149 -6.06 -3.86 -9.00
N THR A 150 -5.50 -3.68 -7.81
CA THR A 150 -6.22 -3.35 -6.57
C THR A 150 -5.47 -2.31 -5.76
N THR A 151 -6.21 -1.38 -5.16
CA THR A 151 -5.67 -0.38 -4.21
C THR A 151 -5.47 -0.95 -2.80
N HIS A 152 -5.91 -2.19 -2.56
CA HIS A 152 -5.84 -2.87 -1.28
C HIS A 152 -5.29 -4.31 -1.45
N PRO A 153 -3.99 -4.47 -1.78
CA PRO A 153 -3.41 -5.77 -2.11
C PRO A 153 -3.50 -6.80 -0.98
N VAL A 154 -3.27 -6.39 0.27
CA VAL A 154 -3.38 -7.29 1.43
C VAL A 154 -4.79 -7.84 1.60
N LEU A 155 -5.81 -6.97 1.54
CA LEU A 155 -7.21 -7.40 1.69
C LEU A 155 -7.65 -8.29 0.52
N TYR A 156 -7.13 -8.02 -0.68
CA TYR A 156 -7.36 -8.88 -1.83
C TYR A 156 -6.75 -10.27 -1.64
N ALA A 157 -5.52 -10.35 -1.12
CA ALA A 157 -4.87 -11.62 -0.81
C ALA A 157 -5.62 -12.39 0.28
N VAL A 158 -6.03 -11.73 1.37
CA VAL A 158 -6.87 -12.32 2.42
C VAL A 158 -8.15 -12.91 1.83
N ALA A 159 -8.88 -12.14 1.03
CA ALA A 159 -10.13 -12.60 0.43
C ALA A 159 -9.93 -13.84 -0.46
N THR A 160 -8.83 -13.88 -1.21
CA THR A 160 -8.49 -15.00 -2.09
C THR A 160 -8.21 -16.26 -1.27
N ILE A 161 -7.36 -16.17 -0.24
CA ILE A 161 -7.01 -17.31 0.61
C ILE A 161 -8.23 -17.81 1.39
N SER A 162 -9.02 -16.90 1.98
CA SER A 162 -10.26 -17.26 2.68
C SER A 162 -11.24 -18.00 1.76
N GLN A 163 -11.37 -17.61 0.50
CA GLN A 163 -12.24 -18.33 -0.45
C GLN A 163 -11.75 -19.77 -0.72
N GLU A 164 -10.43 -19.98 -0.79
CA GLU A 164 -9.87 -21.32 -0.95
C GLU A 164 -10.06 -22.18 0.31
N LEU A 165 -9.90 -21.60 1.50
CA LEU A 165 -10.16 -22.27 2.78
C LEU A 165 -11.61 -22.76 2.88
N THR A 166 -12.59 -21.90 2.55
CA THR A 166 -14.01 -22.29 2.53
C THR A 166 -14.27 -23.43 1.55
N SER A 167 -13.66 -23.38 0.36
CA SER A 167 -13.80 -24.46 -0.64
C SER A 167 -13.22 -25.80 -0.13
N MET A 168 -12.13 -25.74 0.64
CA MET A 168 -11.53 -26.91 1.27
C MET A 168 -12.42 -27.46 2.40
N GLN A 169 -13.01 -26.59 3.21
CA GLN A 169 -13.95 -26.95 4.26
C GLN A 169 -15.19 -27.67 3.70
N ASP A 170 -15.76 -27.14 2.60
CA ASP A 170 -16.88 -27.75 1.89
C ASP A 170 -16.52 -29.15 1.37
N THR A 171 -15.28 -29.35 0.91
CA THR A 171 -14.80 -30.65 0.44
C THR A 171 -14.70 -31.66 1.59
N ILE A 172 -14.11 -31.27 2.72
CA ILE A 172 -13.94 -32.13 3.90
C ILE A 172 -15.30 -32.52 4.49
N THR A 173 -16.19 -31.55 4.64
CA THR A 173 -17.56 -31.80 5.14
C THR A 173 -18.34 -32.73 4.22
N THR A 174 -18.23 -32.56 2.90
CA THR A 174 -18.84 -33.46 1.92
C THR A 174 -18.32 -34.90 2.03
N ILE A 175 -17.03 -35.10 2.30
CA ILE A 175 -16.44 -36.44 2.47
C ILE A 175 -16.88 -37.07 3.80
N ARG A 176 -16.95 -36.27 4.87
CA ARG A 176 -17.35 -36.74 6.20
C ARG A 176 -18.80 -37.21 6.25
N ASP A 177 -19.67 -36.57 5.49
CA ASP A 177 -21.11 -36.83 5.51
C ASP A 177 -21.55 -37.95 4.52
N GLN A 178 -20.60 -38.54 3.78
CA GLN A 178 -20.80 -39.73 2.91
C GLN A 178 -20.61 -41.05 3.67
#